data_AF-A0A6C0AQ47-F1
#
_entry.id   AF-A0A6C0AQ47-F1
#
_cell.length_a   1.000
_cell.length_b   1.000
_cell.length_c   1.000
_cell.angle_alpha   90.00
_cell.angle_beta   90.00
_cell.angle_gamma   90.00
#
_symmetry.space_group_name_H-M   'P 1'
#
loop_
_entity.id
_entity.type
_entity.pdbx_description
1 polymer ?
#
loop_
_entity_poly.entity_id
_entity_poly.type
_entity_poly.pdbx_seq_one_letter_code
_entity_poly.pdbx_strand_id
1 'polypeptide(L)'
;MSSPWYKPYIFLGMLRFNRDAILTAEKGLGRAFTWSDLLAVLSELPPSVRALSLDNLPLNDISSIPANITSIEIKDCYIANCKTPEHLETLTILNSTLTSLTLNEGLTFLGFSQCSFTDFIVPKSLRFYSQNHSPIKTLPELPEGLLTLSVDHTELKELPPLPPRLERLHCGNNNWLKAIPPLPSTIKEVHAMNCPFESFQTIPDSCVKILLNNNHLTTFPSIPESVKEICLIGNPVLKTMTFEAPWKSNGHFGYVR
;
A
#
# COMPACT_ATOMS: atom_id res chain seq x y z
N MET A 1 -25.98 -29.18 1.88
CA MET A 1 -27.09 -28.77 1.00
C MET A 1 -26.58 -27.65 0.11
N SER A 2 -26.39 -27.98 -1.17
CA SER A 2 -25.73 -27.15 -2.18
C SER A 2 -26.66 -26.04 -2.67
N SER A 3 -26.39 -24.78 -2.37
CA SER A 3 -27.13 -23.66 -2.96
C SER A 3 -27.02 -23.68 -4.51
N PRO A 4 -28.10 -23.49 -5.28
CA PRO A 4 -28.09 -23.70 -6.73
C PRO A 4 -27.26 -22.68 -7.55
N TRP A 5 -26.91 -21.53 -6.97
CA TRP A 5 -26.42 -20.36 -7.71
C TRP A 5 -24.94 -20.40 -8.12
N TYR A 6 -24.10 -21.20 -7.45
CA TYR A 6 -22.65 -21.21 -7.68
C TYR A 6 -22.18 -22.22 -8.75
N LYS A 7 -22.99 -23.22 -9.08
CA LYS A 7 -22.57 -24.32 -9.97
C LYS A 7 -22.23 -23.88 -11.41
N PRO A 8 -23.00 -22.99 -12.07
CA PRO A 8 -22.70 -22.60 -13.46
C PRO A 8 -21.40 -21.81 -13.57
N TYR A 9 -21.16 -20.88 -12.64
CA TYR A 9 -20.05 -19.92 -12.69
C TYR A 9 -18.72 -20.50 -12.19
N ILE A 10 -18.74 -21.40 -11.21
CA ILE A 10 -17.54 -22.18 -10.83
C ILE A 10 -17.15 -23.13 -11.97
N PHE A 11 -18.14 -23.77 -12.61
CA PHE A 11 -17.88 -24.71 -13.70
C PHE A 11 -17.26 -24.05 -14.93
N LEU A 12 -17.60 -22.78 -15.18
CA LEU A 12 -16.98 -21.95 -16.22
C LEU A 12 -15.65 -21.30 -15.77
N GLY A 13 -15.21 -21.56 -14.54
CA GLY A 13 -13.97 -21.01 -13.98
C GLY A 13 -14.04 -19.51 -13.72
N MET A 14 -15.23 -18.94 -13.51
CA MET A 14 -15.45 -17.48 -13.40
C MET A 14 -15.50 -17.00 -11.96
N LEU A 15 -15.79 -17.90 -11.02
CA LEU A 15 -15.79 -17.64 -9.59
C LEU A 15 -14.97 -18.70 -8.87
N ARG A 16 -14.12 -18.28 -7.94
CA ARG A 16 -13.36 -19.20 -7.08
C ARG A 16 -13.29 -18.65 -5.66
N PHE A 17 -13.44 -19.52 -4.68
CA PHE A 17 -13.01 -19.20 -3.33
C PHE A 17 -11.56 -19.61 -3.16
N ASN A 18 -10.73 -18.70 -2.66
CA ASN A 18 -9.39 -19.07 -2.23
C ASN A 18 -9.41 -19.62 -0.79
N ARG A 19 -8.24 -20.04 -0.29
CA ARG A 19 -8.11 -20.63 1.05
C ARG A 19 -8.47 -19.67 2.19
N ASP A 20 -8.49 -18.37 1.93
CA ASP A 20 -8.80 -17.31 2.88
C ASP A 20 -10.26 -16.86 2.80
N ALA A 21 -11.13 -17.66 2.15
CA ALA A 21 -12.54 -17.36 1.90
C ALA A 21 -12.79 -16.06 1.11
N ILE A 22 -11.79 -15.59 0.36
CA ILE A 22 -11.95 -14.48 -0.60
C ILE A 22 -12.62 -15.05 -1.84
N LEU A 23 -13.70 -14.38 -2.28
CA LEU A 23 -14.33 -14.68 -3.55
C LEU A 23 -13.58 -13.95 -4.67
N THR A 24 -13.00 -14.70 -5.60
CA THR A 24 -12.41 -14.16 -6.83
C THR A 24 -13.41 -14.28 -7.97
N ALA A 25 -13.64 -13.19 -8.68
CA ALA A 25 -14.39 -13.13 -9.92
C ALA A 25 -13.44 -12.82 -11.09
N GLU A 26 -13.40 -13.72 -12.08
CA GLU A 26 -12.52 -13.62 -13.24
C GLU A 26 -13.27 -13.87 -14.55
N LYS A 27 -12.73 -13.37 -15.66
CA LYS A 27 -13.29 -13.62 -16.99
C LYS A 27 -13.11 -15.09 -17.37
N GLY A 28 -14.22 -15.82 -17.48
CA GLY A 28 -14.23 -17.22 -17.93
C GLY A 28 -14.01 -17.40 -19.43
N LEU A 29 -13.67 -18.63 -19.82
CA LEU A 29 -13.50 -19.02 -21.23
C LEU A 29 -14.87 -19.10 -21.93
N GLY A 30 -15.01 -18.40 -23.06
CA GLY A 30 -16.11 -18.64 -24.02
C GLY A 30 -17.44 -17.90 -23.79
N ARG A 31 -17.61 -17.11 -22.71
CA ARG A 31 -18.77 -16.20 -22.53
C ARG A 31 -18.33 -14.89 -21.87
N ALA A 32 -18.91 -13.77 -22.28
CA ALA A 32 -18.69 -12.49 -21.59
C ALA A 32 -19.33 -12.54 -20.19
N PHE A 33 -18.52 -12.56 -19.14
CA PHE A 33 -19.01 -12.27 -17.79
C PHE A 33 -19.36 -10.79 -17.72
N THR A 34 -20.64 -10.47 -17.56
CA THR A 34 -21.05 -9.06 -17.46
C THR A 34 -21.05 -8.61 -16.01
N TRP A 35 -20.96 -7.29 -15.79
CA TRP A 35 -21.11 -6.71 -14.45
C TRP A 35 -22.46 -7.09 -13.81
N SER A 36 -23.52 -7.17 -14.61
CA SER A 36 -24.85 -7.60 -14.14
C SER A 36 -24.87 -9.05 -13.66
N ASP A 37 -24.13 -9.96 -14.32
CA ASP A 37 -24.00 -11.35 -13.87
C ASP A 37 -23.30 -11.42 -12.51
N LEU A 38 -22.25 -10.61 -12.32
CA LEU A 38 -21.55 -10.54 -11.04
C LEU A 38 -22.46 -10.03 -9.92
N LEU A 39 -23.19 -8.93 -10.14
CA LEU A 39 -24.11 -8.39 -9.12
C LEU A 39 -25.19 -9.39 -8.69
N ALA A 40 -25.72 -10.18 -9.64
CA ALA A 40 -26.69 -11.23 -9.34
C ALA A 40 -26.10 -12.35 -8.46
N VAL A 41 -24.80 -12.64 -8.62
CA VAL A 41 -24.10 -13.59 -7.74
C VAL A 41 -23.84 -12.96 -6.37
N LEU A 42 -23.39 -11.70 -6.34
CA LEU A 42 -23.03 -11.02 -5.09
C LEU A 42 -24.22 -10.90 -4.13
N SER A 43 -25.44 -10.73 -4.64
CA SER A 43 -26.66 -10.63 -3.82
C SER A 43 -27.02 -11.93 -3.08
N GLU A 44 -26.50 -13.08 -3.54
CA GLU A 44 -26.76 -14.40 -2.94
C GLU A 44 -25.61 -14.87 -2.04
N LEU A 45 -24.59 -14.04 -1.82
CA LEU A 45 -23.43 -14.41 -1.02
C LEU A 45 -23.78 -14.64 0.45
N PRO A 46 -23.15 -15.64 1.11
CA PRO A 46 -23.25 -15.77 2.55
C PRO A 46 -22.74 -14.50 3.25
N PRO A 47 -23.38 -14.06 4.35
CA PRO A 47 -22.93 -12.89 5.12
C PRO A 47 -21.51 -13.00 5.68
N SER A 48 -20.95 -14.21 5.73
CA SER A 48 -19.57 -14.48 6.14
C SER A 48 -18.53 -14.04 5.10
N VAL A 49 -18.91 -13.88 3.83
CA VAL A 49 -17.99 -13.39 2.79
C VAL A 49 -17.86 -11.87 2.94
N ARG A 50 -16.64 -11.42 3.24
CA ARG A 50 -16.30 -10.01 3.48
C ARG A 50 -15.36 -9.40 2.45
N ALA A 51 -14.72 -10.25 1.63
CA ALA A 51 -13.68 -9.86 0.69
C ALA A 51 -14.00 -10.35 -0.73
N LEU A 52 -13.76 -9.49 -1.71
CA LEU A 52 -14.00 -9.72 -3.13
C LEU A 52 -12.76 -9.33 -3.94
N SER A 53 -12.27 -10.24 -4.76
CA SER A 53 -11.22 -10.00 -5.75
C SER A 53 -11.83 -9.98 -7.15
N LEU A 54 -11.58 -8.92 -7.91
CA LEU A 54 -12.06 -8.70 -9.26
C LEU A 54 -10.86 -8.74 -10.21
N ASP A 55 -10.74 -9.78 -11.03
CA ASP A 55 -9.59 -10.00 -11.91
C ASP A 55 -9.99 -9.99 -13.39
N ASN A 56 -9.36 -9.12 -14.18
CA ASN A 56 -9.52 -9.07 -15.64
C ASN A 56 -10.98 -8.91 -16.09
N LEU A 57 -11.72 -8.04 -15.40
CA LEU A 57 -13.11 -7.73 -15.67
C LEU A 57 -13.28 -6.35 -16.30
N PRO A 58 -14.21 -6.19 -17.26
CA PRO A 58 -14.63 -4.86 -17.72
C PRO A 58 -15.53 -4.24 -16.63
N LEU A 59 -14.94 -3.46 -15.73
CA LEU A 59 -15.66 -2.81 -14.63
C LEU A 59 -16.14 -1.42 -15.06
N ASN A 60 -17.41 -1.12 -14.79
CA ASN A 60 -17.95 0.22 -14.99
C ASN A 60 -17.91 1.04 -13.70
N ASP A 61 -18.48 0.50 -12.61
CA ASP A 61 -18.55 1.12 -11.30
C ASP A 61 -18.71 0.02 -10.24
N ILE A 62 -18.08 0.16 -9.07
CA ILE A 62 -18.14 -0.80 -7.97
C ILE A 62 -19.09 -0.38 -6.84
N SER A 63 -19.78 0.76 -6.97
CA SER A 63 -20.65 1.34 -5.93
C SER A 63 -21.82 0.44 -5.50
N SER A 64 -22.23 -0.50 -6.35
CA SER A 64 -23.37 -1.40 -6.13
C SER A 64 -23.00 -2.71 -5.43
N ILE A 65 -21.74 -2.89 -5.02
CA ILE A 65 -21.32 -4.09 -4.29
C ILE A 65 -22.02 -4.14 -2.92
N PRO A 66 -22.56 -5.30 -2.51
CA PRO A 66 -23.36 -5.41 -1.28
C PRO A 66 -22.55 -5.22 0.01
N ALA A 67 -23.24 -4.74 1.04
CA ALA A 67 -22.66 -4.23 2.28
C ALA A 67 -21.93 -5.26 3.17
N ASN A 68 -22.09 -6.56 2.91
CA ASN A 68 -21.27 -7.57 3.56
C ASN A 68 -19.80 -7.49 3.10
N ILE A 69 -19.54 -7.05 1.87
CA ILE A 69 -18.19 -6.90 1.32
C ILE A 69 -17.58 -5.59 1.80
N THR A 70 -16.62 -5.67 2.72
CA THR A 70 -15.88 -4.53 3.26
C THR A 70 -14.47 -4.42 2.68
N SER A 71 -14.04 -5.43 1.92
CA SER A 71 -12.72 -5.49 1.30
C SER A 71 -12.80 -5.82 -0.19
N ILE A 72 -12.19 -5.00 -1.03
CA ILE A 72 -12.13 -5.21 -2.48
C ILE A 72 -10.69 -5.15 -2.96
N GLU A 73 -10.31 -6.15 -3.74
CA GLU A 73 -9.12 -6.14 -4.57
C GLU A 73 -9.54 -6.09 -6.05
N ILE A 74 -8.96 -5.19 -6.82
CA ILE A 74 -9.14 -5.10 -8.26
C ILE A 74 -7.79 -5.35 -8.93
N LYS A 75 -7.77 -6.26 -9.89
CA LYS A 75 -6.57 -6.69 -10.58
C LYS A 75 -6.80 -6.75 -12.09
N ASP A 76 -5.83 -6.28 -12.87
CA ASP A 76 -5.84 -6.39 -14.33
C ASP A 76 -7.12 -5.81 -14.98
N CYS A 77 -7.74 -4.78 -14.38
CA CYS A 77 -9.00 -4.20 -14.85
C CYS A 77 -8.81 -2.83 -15.53
N TYR A 78 -9.72 -2.51 -16.44
CA TYR A 78 -9.90 -1.16 -16.97
C TYR A 78 -11.19 -0.58 -16.39
N ILE A 79 -11.09 0.55 -15.67
CA ILE A 79 -12.25 1.20 -15.05
C ILE A 79 -12.27 2.66 -15.48
N ALA A 80 -13.33 3.09 -16.16
CA ALA A 80 -13.45 4.50 -16.52
C ALA A 80 -13.66 5.35 -15.26
N ASN A 81 -14.73 5.10 -14.51
CA ASN A 81 -15.11 5.90 -13.35
C ASN A 81 -15.40 4.98 -12.16
N CYS A 82 -14.43 4.82 -11.28
CA CYS A 82 -14.57 3.95 -10.12
C CYS A 82 -15.15 4.74 -8.93
N LYS A 83 -16.34 4.38 -8.43
CA LYS A 83 -16.88 4.90 -7.17
C LYS A 83 -16.98 3.77 -6.15
N THR A 84 -16.35 3.94 -4.98
CA THR A 84 -16.40 2.91 -3.93
C THR A 84 -17.76 2.92 -3.20
N PRO A 85 -18.27 1.76 -2.73
CA PRO A 85 -19.42 1.70 -1.81
C PRO A 85 -19.14 2.43 -0.49
N GLU A 86 -20.18 2.98 0.13
CA GLU A 86 -20.10 3.76 1.39
C GLU A 86 -19.57 2.95 2.59
N HIS A 87 -19.69 1.63 2.55
CA HIS A 87 -19.30 0.71 3.62
C HIS A 87 -17.94 0.05 3.37
N LEU A 88 -17.26 0.41 2.28
CA LEU A 88 -15.99 -0.21 1.92
C LEU A 88 -14.88 0.32 2.83
N GLU A 89 -14.21 -0.59 3.54
CA GLU A 89 -13.14 -0.27 4.49
C GLU A 89 -11.76 -0.36 3.84
N THR A 90 -11.57 -1.29 2.90
CA THR A 90 -10.28 -1.54 2.25
C THR A 90 -10.41 -1.68 0.74
N LEU A 91 -9.54 -0.99 0.00
CA LEU A 91 -9.44 -1.07 -1.45
C LEU A 91 -7.99 -1.27 -1.88
N THR A 92 -7.74 -2.28 -2.71
CA THR A 92 -6.46 -2.47 -3.40
C THR A 92 -6.69 -2.53 -4.89
N ILE A 93 -5.88 -1.81 -5.67
CA ILE A 93 -5.93 -1.80 -7.14
C ILE A 93 -4.55 -2.16 -7.68
N LEU A 94 -4.48 -3.23 -8.48
CA LEU A 94 -3.25 -3.80 -9.02
C LEU A 94 -3.30 -3.82 -10.55
N ASN A 95 -2.23 -3.34 -11.19
CA ASN A 95 -2.03 -3.40 -12.65
C ASN A 95 -3.29 -2.98 -13.44
N SER A 96 -3.93 -1.90 -13.00
CA SER A 96 -5.20 -1.42 -13.54
C SER A 96 -5.08 0.04 -13.94
N THR A 97 -5.94 0.48 -14.86
CA THR A 97 -5.98 1.87 -15.32
C THR A 97 -7.33 2.49 -14.99
N LEU A 98 -7.29 3.75 -14.55
CA LEU A 98 -8.45 4.52 -14.10
C LEU A 98 -8.50 5.86 -14.85
N THR A 99 -9.69 6.34 -15.21
CA THR A 99 -9.88 7.75 -15.64
C THR A 99 -10.24 8.64 -14.46
N SER A 100 -11.10 8.15 -13.55
CA SER A 100 -11.42 8.83 -12.30
C SER A 100 -11.68 7.84 -11.16
N LEU A 101 -11.45 8.31 -9.92
CA LEU A 101 -11.68 7.54 -8.69
C LEU A 101 -12.36 8.42 -7.65
N THR A 102 -13.53 7.98 -7.17
CA THR A 102 -14.24 8.60 -6.05
C THR A 102 -14.26 7.62 -4.88
N LEU A 103 -13.61 8.01 -3.80
CA LEU A 103 -13.50 7.21 -2.58
C LEU A 103 -14.62 7.57 -1.59
N ASN A 104 -15.01 6.60 -0.77
CA ASN A 104 -15.94 6.80 0.33
C ASN A 104 -15.20 7.35 1.56
N GLU A 105 -15.93 8.06 2.42
CA GLU A 105 -15.40 8.72 3.61
C GLU A 105 -15.06 7.76 4.77
N GLY A 106 -15.40 6.47 4.66
CA GLY A 106 -15.14 5.43 5.65
C GLY A 106 -13.88 4.59 5.37
N LEU A 107 -13.26 4.75 4.20
CA LEU A 107 -12.14 3.91 3.76
C LEU A 107 -10.92 4.09 4.69
N THR A 108 -10.38 2.99 5.19
CA THR A 108 -9.24 3.01 6.13
C THR A 108 -7.93 2.54 5.50
N PHE A 109 -8.02 1.72 4.44
CA PHE A 109 -6.89 1.18 3.70
C PHE A 109 -7.07 1.44 2.19
N LEU A 110 -6.05 2.03 1.58
CA LEU A 110 -5.99 2.25 0.14
C LEU A 110 -4.63 1.84 -0.40
N GLY A 111 -4.65 0.87 -1.32
CA GLY A 111 -3.47 0.32 -1.95
C GLY A 111 -3.53 0.44 -3.47
N PHE A 112 -2.42 0.85 -4.06
CA PHE A 112 -2.17 0.79 -5.48
C PHE A 112 -0.85 0.06 -5.73
N SER A 113 -0.80 -0.73 -6.79
CA SER A 113 0.46 -1.24 -7.29
C SER A 113 0.42 -1.38 -8.80
N GLN A 114 1.51 -0.99 -9.46
CA GLN A 114 1.57 -0.92 -10.93
C GLN A 114 0.47 -0.01 -11.51
N CYS A 115 0.14 1.08 -10.81
CA CYS A 115 -0.87 2.06 -11.21
C CYS A 115 -0.26 3.48 -11.21
N SER A 116 -0.45 4.23 -12.29
CA SER A 116 0.17 5.56 -12.47
C SER A 116 -0.71 6.74 -12.03
N PHE A 117 -1.95 6.51 -11.64
CA PHE A 117 -2.92 7.55 -11.34
C PHE A 117 -2.77 8.11 -9.91
N THR A 118 -2.94 9.43 -9.77
CA THR A 118 -2.78 10.17 -8.50
C THR A 118 -3.82 11.28 -8.29
N ASP A 119 -4.77 11.46 -9.21
CA ASP A 119 -5.71 12.59 -9.21
C ASP A 119 -7.02 12.23 -8.51
N PHE A 120 -6.98 12.14 -7.18
CA PHE A 120 -8.15 11.86 -6.36
C PHE A 120 -8.00 12.44 -4.96
N ILE A 121 -9.15 12.59 -4.28
CA ILE A 121 -9.19 13.07 -2.90
C ILE A 121 -9.08 11.88 -1.96
N VAL A 122 -8.10 11.91 -1.06
CA VAL A 122 -7.92 10.87 -0.03
C VAL A 122 -8.87 11.15 1.14
N PRO A 123 -9.67 10.17 1.60
CA PRO A 123 -10.61 10.39 2.69
C PRO A 123 -9.89 10.56 4.04
N LYS A 124 -10.48 11.36 4.94
CA LYS A 124 -9.90 11.66 6.26
C LYS A 124 -9.83 10.44 7.20
N SER A 125 -10.64 9.43 6.92
CA SER A 125 -10.65 8.13 7.61
C SER A 125 -9.42 7.28 7.30
N LEU A 126 -8.66 7.59 6.23
CA LEU A 126 -7.57 6.74 5.80
C LEU A 126 -6.49 6.64 6.89
N ARG A 127 -6.01 5.42 7.13
CA ARG A 127 -4.95 5.09 8.08
C ARG A 127 -3.74 4.50 7.40
N PHE A 128 -3.95 3.79 6.29
CA PHE A 128 -2.91 3.15 5.51
C PHE A 128 -3.04 3.54 4.04
N TYR A 129 -1.99 4.13 3.48
CA TYR A 129 -1.87 4.44 2.06
C TYR A 129 -0.64 3.73 1.49
N SER A 130 -0.82 3.02 0.39
CA SER A 130 0.27 2.39 -0.34
C SER A 130 0.13 2.66 -1.83
N GLN A 131 1.22 3.06 -2.49
CA GLN A 131 1.31 3.14 -3.94
C GLN A 131 2.70 2.69 -4.38
N ASN A 132 2.88 1.38 -4.46
CA ASN A 132 4.17 0.74 -4.70
C ASN A 132 4.32 0.34 -6.17
N HIS A 133 5.54 0.11 -6.63
CA HIS A 133 5.82 -0.40 -7.99
C HIS A 133 5.08 0.40 -9.07
N SER A 134 4.97 1.70 -8.88
CA SER A 134 4.09 2.59 -9.65
C SER A 134 4.92 3.74 -10.20
N PRO A 135 4.83 4.06 -11.51
CA PRO A 135 5.65 5.11 -12.12
C PRO A 135 5.10 6.52 -11.81
N ILE A 136 4.80 6.78 -10.54
CA ILE A 136 4.29 8.05 -10.05
C ILE A 136 5.41 9.01 -9.73
N LYS A 137 5.17 10.30 -10.00
CA LYS A 137 6.12 11.40 -9.76
C LYS A 137 5.65 12.36 -8.67
N THR A 138 4.40 12.22 -8.25
CA THR A 138 3.73 13.03 -7.23
C THR A 138 2.83 12.12 -6.39
N LEU A 139 2.42 12.58 -5.22
CA LEU A 139 1.43 11.94 -4.37
C LEU A 139 0.19 12.84 -4.24
N PRO A 140 -1.00 12.27 -3.99
CA PRO A 140 -2.14 13.06 -3.57
C PRO A 140 -1.89 13.71 -2.19
N GLU A 141 -2.73 14.67 -1.81
CA GLU A 141 -2.70 15.22 -0.46
C GLU A 141 -3.01 14.12 0.57
N LEU A 142 -2.13 13.97 1.56
CA LEU A 142 -2.23 12.92 2.56
C LEU A 142 -3.04 13.41 3.77
N PRO A 143 -3.97 12.62 4.33
CA PRO A 143 -4.79 13.05 5.45
C PRO A 143 -3.99 13.10 6.75
N GLU A 144 -4.31 14.04 7.65
CA GLU A 144 -3.64 14.21 8.94
C GLU A 144 -3.66 12.95 9.83
N GLY A 145 -4.67 12.10 9.65
CA GLY A 145 -4.87 10.85 10.38
C GLY A 145 -4.10 9.65 9.86
N LEU A 146 -3.30 9.80 8.79
CA LEU A 146 -2.54 8.70 8.20
C LEU A 146 -1.48 8.18 9.16
N LEU A 147 -1.42 6.85 9.33
CA LEU A 147 -0.49 6.17 10.23
C LEU A 147 0.62 5.46 9.47
N THR A 148 0.37 5.03 8.23
CA THR A 148 1.36 4.33 7.41
C THR A 148 1.30 4.81 5.96
N LEU A 149 2.48 5.14 5.43
CA LEU A 149 2.71 5.52 4.05
C LEU A 149 3.73 4.56 3.43
N SER A 150 3.37 3.91 2.32
CA SER A 150 4.27 3.06 1.53
C SER A 150 4.28 3.50 0.08
N VAL A 151 5.45 3.88 -0.42
CA VAL A 151 5.69 4.37 -1.79
C VAL A 151 7.02 3.82 -2.30
N ASP A 152 7.21 2.52 -2.09
CA ASP A 152 8.39 1.79 -2.54
C ASP A 152 8.36 1.58 -4.05
N HIS A 153 9.53 1.65 -4.70
CA HIS A 153 9.67 1.45 -6.15
C HIS A 153 8.78 2.40 -6.96
N THR A 154 8.98 3.71 -6.78
CA THR A 154 8.31 4.76 -7.55
C THR A 154 9.30 5.67 -8.26
N GLU A 155 8.80 6.69 -8.97
CA GLU A 155 9.61 7.72 -9.64
C GLU A 155 9.60 9.05 -8.88
N LEU A 156 9.26 9.03 -7.58
CA LEU A 156 9.22 10.21 -6.73
C LEU A 156 10.61 10.85 -6.62
N LYS A 157 10.65 12.16 -6.83
CA LYS A 157 11.84 12.99 -6.59
C LYS A 157 11.87 13.59 -5.20
N GLU A 158 10.68 13.80 -4.64
CA GLU A 158 10.44 14.35 -3.32
C GLU A 158 9.18 13.73 -2.72
N LEU A 159 9.08 13.76 -1.39
CA LEU A 159 7.86 13.46 -0.67
C LEU A 159 7.18 14.77 -0.25
N PRO A 160 5.84 14.83 -0.23
CA PRO A 160 5.12 15.93 0.39
C PRO A 160 5.39 15.97 1.90
N PRO A 161 5.03 17.06 2.60
CA PRO A 161 5.04 17.10 4.06
C PRO A 161 4.35 15.86 4.66
N LEU A 162 5.01 15.20 5.61
CA LEU A 162 4.49 13.98 6.20
C LEU A 162 3.37 14.32 7.20
N PRO A 163 2.28 13.53 7.24
CA PRO A 163 1.21 13.72 8.21
C PRO A 163 1.72 13.68 9.67
N PRO A 164 1.20 14.53 10.57
CA PRO A 164 1.72 14.67 11.93
C PRO A 164 1.54 13.42 12.82
N ARG A 165 0.70 12.47 12.39
CA ARG A 165 0.45 11.20 13.09
C ARG A 165 1.13 9.99 12.44
N LEU A 166 1.94 10.21 11.40
CA LEU A 166 2.56 9.12 10.67
C LEU A 166 3.49 8.32 11.60
N GLU A 167 3.30 7.00 11.63
CA GLU A 167 4.08 6.09 12.46
C GLU A 167 5.07 5.28 11.64
N ARG A 168 4.73 4.95 10.38
CA ARG A 168 5.57 4.15 9.48
C ARG A 168 5.71 4.79 8.11
N LEU A 169 6.94 4.88 7.64
CA LEU A 169 7.28 5.35 6.32
C LEU A 169 8.09 4.28 5.57
N HIS A 170 7.58 3.84 4.44
CA HIS A 170 8.30 3.00 3.48
C HIS A 170 8.45 3.77 2.16
N CYS A 171 9.68 4.10 1.79
CA CYS A 171 9.99 4.85 0.56
C CYS A 171 11.31 4.39 -0.05
N GLY A 172 11.62 3.10 0.05
CA GLY A 172 12.80 2.50 -0.54
C GLY A 172 12.68 2.28 -2.05
N ASN A 173 13.83 2.01 -2.68
CA ASN A 173 13.98 1.76 -4.10
C ASN A 173 13.47 2.94 -4.96
N ASN A 174 13.69 4.16 -4.48
CA ASN A 174 13.37 5.39 -5.18
C ASN A 174 14.67 6.07 -5.62
N ASN A 175 15.09 5.81 -6.85
CA ASN A 175 16.39 6.24 -7.38
C ASN A 175 16.56 7.76 -7.51
N TRP A 176 15.47 8.54 -7.43
CA TRP A 176 15.52 10.00 -7.53
C TRP A 176 15.12 10.73 -6.24
N LEU A 177 14.72 10.00 -5.20
CA LEU A 177 14.34 10.59 -3.92
C LEU A 177 15.59 10.96 -3.14
N LYS A 178 15.95 12.25 -3.13
CA LYS A 178 17.22 12.72 -2.56
C LYS A 178 17.19 13.05 -1.07
N ALA A 179 15.99 13.25 -0.52
CA ALA A 179 15.80 13.53 0.89
C ALA A 179 14.41 13.08 1.34
N ILE A 180 14.27 12.87 2.64
CA ILE A 180 12.98 12.73 3.30
C ILE A 180 12.69 14.08 3.99
N PRO A 181 11.47 14.64 3.88
CA PRO A 181 11.05 15.80 4.65
C PRO A 181 11.14 15.54 6.17
N PRO A 182 11.02 16.58 7.02
CA PRO A 182 11.04 16.42 8.47
C PRO A 182 10.16 15.27 8.98
N LEU A 183 10.77 14.31 9.69
CA LEU A 183 10.04 13.19 10.28
C LEU A 183 9.13 13.70 11.43
N PRO A 184 7.85 13.32 11.47
CA PRO A 184 6.99 13.66 12.60
C PRO A 184 7.44 12.94 13.88
N SER A 185 7.16 13.53 15.03
CA SER A 185 7.55 13.02 16.35
C SER A 185 6.87 11.71 16.75
N THR A 186 5.97 11.19 15.91
CA THR A 186 5.27 9.91 16.07
C THR A 186 5.92 8.76 15.31
N ILE A 187 6.92 9.02 14.45
CA ILE A 187 7.55 8.00 13.61
C ILE A 187 8.19 6.91 14.47
N LYS A 188 7.80 5.68 14.22
CA LYS A 188 8.34 4.46 14.84
C LYS A 188 9.27 3.73 13.88
N GLU A 189 8.95 3.72 12.59
CA GLU A 189 9.67 2.93 11.59
C GLU A 189 9.93 3.73 10.31
N VAL A 190 11.18 3.73 9.83
CA VAL A 190 11.56 4.31 8.53
C VAL A 190 12.30 3.26 7.71
N HIS A 191 11.73 2.89 6.56
CA HIS A 191 12.34 2.00 5.59
C HIS A 191 12.58 2.76 4.29
N ALA A 192 13.83 3.16 4.04
CA ALA A 192 14.19 3.93 2.87
C ALA A 192 15.53 3.44 2.30
N MET A 193 15.52 2.16 1.94
CA MET A 193 16.66 1.42 1.37
C MET A 193 16.81 1.74 -0.12
N ASN A 194 18.02 1.65 -0.68
CA ASN A 194 18.27 1.83 -2.11
C ASN A 194 17.74 3.19 -2.65
N CYS A 195 18.04 4.27 -1.93
CA CYS A 195 17.79 5.64 -2.37
C CYS A 195 19.14 6.38 -2.48
N PRO A 196 19.20 7.53 -3.19
CA PRO A 196 20.44 8.30 -3.32
C PRO A 196 20.71 9.25 -2.14
N PHE A 197 20.34 8.90 -0.89
CA PHE A 197 20.52 9.81 0.25
C PHE A 197 21.99 10.00 0.60
N GLU A 198 22.45 11.26 0.67
CA GLU A 198 23.83 11.62 1.03
C GLU A 198 24.01 11.94 2.52
N SER A 199 22.92 12.32 3.18
CA SER A 199 22.84 12.59 4.62
C SER A 199 21.46 12.18 5.17
N PHE A 200 21.35 12.09 6.48
CA PHE A 200 20.08 11.81 7.16
C PHE A 200 19.80 12.87 8.23
N GLN A 201 18.52 13.22 8.36
CA GLN A 201 18.02 14.20 9.33
C GLN A 201 17.99 13.64 10.76
N THR A 202 17.77 14.51 11.75
CA THR A 202 17.55 14.10 13.15
C THR A 202 16.44 13.07 13.27
N ILE A 203 16.69 12.04 14.07
CA ILE A 203 15.76 10.94 14.32
C ILE A 203 14.88 11.29 15.53
N PRO A 204 13.55 11.19 15.44
CA PRO A 204 12.67 11.39 16.59
C PRO A 204 12.87 10.33 17.69
N ASP A 205 12.69 10.71 18.96
CA ASP A 205 12.78 9.81 20.12
C ASP A 205 11.71 8.70 20.14
N SER A 206 10.68 8.79 19.29
CA SER A 206 9.71 7.71 19.09
C SER A 206 10.22 6.57 18.20
N CYS A 207 11.31 6.79 17.46
CA CYS A 207 11.75 5.88 16.40
C CYS A 207 12.39 4.62 17.00
N VAL A 208 11.93 3.46 16.55
CA VAL A 208 12.39 2.14 17.02
C VAL A 208 13.20 1.42 15.96
N LYS A 209 12.93 1.67 14.67
CA LYS A 209 13.54 0.96 13.55
C LYS A 209 13.85 1.85 12.37
N ILE A 210 15.08 1.77 11.86
CA ILE A 210 15.55 2.54 10.70
C ILE A 210 16.31 1.64 9.74
N LEU A 211 15.83 1.49 8.51
CA LEU A 211 16.48 0.74 7.45
C LEU A 211 16.83 1.69 6.30
N LEU A 212 18.12 2.01 6.16
CA LEU A 212 18.67 2.93 5.15
C LEU A 212 19.77 2.26 4.32
N ASN A 213 19.63 0.96 4.07
CA ASN A 213 20.59 0.15 3.33
C ASN A 213 20.87 0.75 1.96
N ASN A 214 22.11 0.63 1.48
CA ASN A 214 22.52 0.97 0.12
C ASN A 214 22.10 2.39 -0.29
N ASN A 215 22.36 3.36 0.59
CA ASN A 215 22.30 4.77 0.26
C ASN A 215 23.73 5.30 0.05
N HIS A 216 23.88 6.62 -0.09
CA HIS A 216 25.16 7.30 -0.24
C HIS A 216 25.52 8.10 1.02
N LEU A 217 25.03 7.68 2.20
CA LEU A 217 25.20 8.42 3.44
C LEU A 217 26.69 8.56 3.75
N THR A 218 27.16 9.79 3.82
CA THR A 218 28.53 10.13 4.27
C THR A 218 28.54 10.62 5.72
N THR A 219 27.39 11.11 6.19
CA THR A 219 27.15 11.57 7.55
C THR A 219 25.85 10.97 8.08
N PHE A 220 25.78 10.75 9.39
CA PHE A 220 24.61 10.21 10.05
C PHE A 220 24.44 10.91 11.42
N PRO A 221 23.21 11.25 11.84
CA PRO A 221 22.95 11.92 13.11
C PRO A 221 23.24 10.98 14.30
N SER A 222 23.19 11.54 15.51
CA SER A 222 23.13 10.74 16.74
C SER A 222 21.92 9.81 16.73
N ILE A 223 22.11 8.57 17.16
CA ILE A 223 21.05 7.57 17.25
C ILE A 223 20.37 7.69 18.62
N PRO A 224 19.05 7.95 18.69
CA PRO A 224 18.31 7.99 19.96
C PRO A 224 18.28 6.62 20.66
N GLU A 225 18.08 6.64 21.98
CA GLU A 225 17.98 5.43 22.80
C GLU A 225 16.82 4.50 22.42
N SER A 226 15.74 5.07 21.88
CA SER A 226 14.57 4.30 21.46
C SER A 226 14.82 3.40 20.26
N VAL A 227 15.84 3.69 19.44
CA VAL A 227 16.16 2.90 18.26
C VAL A 227 16.74 1.56 18.70
N LYS A 228 16.05 0.48 18.33
CA LYS A 228 16.44 -0.90 18.62
C LYS A 228 17.05 -1.59 17.40
N GLU A 229 16.66 -1.18 16.20
CA GLU A 229 17.13 -1.79 14.95
C GLU A 229 17.55 -0.70 13.97
N ILE A 230 18.81 -0.75 13.51
CA ILE A 230 19.33 0.17 12.51
C ILE A 230 20.16 -0.57 11.45
N CYS A 231 19.78 -0.43 10.19
CA CYS A 231 20.55 -0.98 9.09
C CYS A 231 21.05 0.12 8.16
N LEU A 232 22.38 0.29 8.14
CA LEU A 232 23.09 1.23 7.27
C LEU A 232 24.02 0.51 6.28
N ILE A 233 23.87 -0.81 6.12
CA ILE A 233 24.73 -1.62 5.22
C ILE A 233 24.79 -0.98 3.84
N GLY A 234 25.96 -0.93 3.22
CA GLY A 234 26.14 -0.35 1.89
C GLY A 234 26.30 1.17 1.86
N ASN A 235 26.33 1.85 3.02
CA ASN A 235 26.61 3.29 3.08
C ASN A 235 28.09 3.60 3.36
N PRO A 236 28.64 4.66 2.74
CA PRO A 236 29.98 5.17 3.04
C PRO A 236 30.23 5.50 4.53
N VAL A 237 29.21 5.97 5.26
CA VAL A 237 29.29 6.38 6.67
C VAL A 237 29.74 5.24 7.59
N LEU A 238 29.52 3.98 7.21
CA LEU A 238 30.00 2.84 7.99
C LEU A 238 31.53 2.75 8.09
N LYS A 239 32.28 3.44 7.21
CA LYS A 239 33.74 3.51 7.30
C LYS A 239 34.23 4.48 8.37
N THR A 240 33.39 5.46 8.75
CA THR A 240 33.74 6.54 9.67
C THR A 240 33.00 6.44 10.99
N MET A 241 31.84 5.79 11.01
CA MET A 241 31.00 5.65 12.19
C MET A 241 31.52 4.55 13.12
N THR A 242 31.74 4.90 14.38
CA THR A 242 32.04 3.94 15.44
C THR A 242 30.74 3.60 16.18
N PHE A 243 30.33 2.34 16.15
CA PHE A 243 29.22 1.87 16.98
C PHE A 243 29.76 1.53 18.36
N GLU A 244 29.22 2.19 19.39
CA GLU A 244 29.45 1.80 20.77
C GLU A 244 28.59 0.58 21.13
N ALA A 245 28.92 -0.12 22.22
CA ALA A 245 28.01 -1.11 22.78
C ALA A 245 26.65 -0.45 23.08
N PRO A 246 25.51 -1.10 22.84
CA PRO A 246 25.30 -2.55 22.71
C PRO A 246 25.07 -3.08 21.27
N TRP A 247 25.35 -2.29 20.24
CA TRP A 247 25.00 -2.61 18.85
C TRP A 247 25.70 -3.87 18.30
N LYS A 248 24.92 -4.84 17.81
CA LYS A 248 25.41 -6.08 17.17
C LYS A 248 24.89 -6.25 15.75
N SER A 249 25.74 -6.73 14.84
CA SER A 249 25.33 -7.12 13.49
C SER A 249 24.45 -8.37 13.54
N ASN A 250 23.25 -8.31 12.97
CA ASN A 250 22.28 -9.43 12.94
C ASN A 250 22.15 -10.07 11.53
N GLY A 251 23.24 -10.10 10.76
CA GLY A 251 23.33 -10.73 9.44
C GLY A 251 22.61 -9.95 8.33
N HIS A 252 21.28 -9.89 8.39
CA HIS A 252 20.43 -9.28 7.35
C HIS A 252 19.87 -7.89 7.72
N PHE A 253 19.78 -7.58 9.03
CA PHE A 253 19.08 -6.40 9.54
C PHE A 253 20.01 -5.28 10.05
N GLY A 254 21.32 -5.37 9.75
CA GLY A 254 22.28 -4.40 10.27
C GLY A 254 22.46 -4.52 11.78
N TYR A 255 22.77 -3.39 12.41
CA TYR A 255 23.07 -3.30 13.83
C TYR A 255 21.79 -3.27 14.66
N VAL A 256 21.75 -4.01 15.77
CA VAL A 256 20.63 -4.04 16.72
C VAL A 256 21.15 -3.71 18.12
N ARG A 257 20.44 -2.84 18.86
CA ARG A 257 20.77 -2.42 20.23
C ARG A 257 20.55 -3.55 21.23
#